data_AF-A0A7C1HSD7-F1
#
_entry.id   AF-A0A7C1HSD7-F1
#
_cell.length_a   1.000
_cell.length_b   1.000
_cell.length_c   1.000
_cell.angle_alpha   90.00
_cell.angle_beta   90.00
_cell.angle_gamma   90.00
#
_symmetry.space_group_name_H-M   'P 1'
#
loop_
_entity.id
_entity.type
_entity.pdbx_description
1 polymer ?
#
loop_
_entity_poly.entity_id
_entity_poly.type
_entity_poly.pdbx_seq_one_letter_code
_entity_poly.pdbx_strand_id
1 'polypeptide(L)'
;MTVKQIAELVGGKLDDDTLSGAIINGVSKIEDAGPGEITFLANQKYARFIEAARASAILIPEALTVSSPAVLIRVADPYHAFLKVVGAFHPPRSLIDPGIHETAVIGEGTRLGESVSVGAHVVIGKSCVVGKGTTILPGTVIGDDVEIGTDCLIHAKCSLREQTRVGNRVVIQDGAVIGGDGFGFAPVDGVYHKIPQVGIVVIEDDVEIGANTTIDRATLGETRIRRGAKLDNLIQVAHNCTVGEHTVIAAQAGLSGSTLVGSGVRIGGQAGFAGHMEVGDGAAVGAQAGVSKSVPPGVMVSGYPARPHREELKKEVAIQRLPEALQLIQQLRRRIEELEEQMRDK
;
A
#
# COMPACT_ATOMS: atom_id res chain seq x y z
N MET A 1 20.28 24.50 -3.81
CA MET A 1 19.44 25.22 -4.79
C MET A 1 19.10 26.59 -4.21
N THR A 2 18.87 27.62 -5.03
CA THR A 2 18.37 28.90 -4.51
C THR A 2 16.87 28.80 -4.20
N VAL A 3 16.38 29.67 -3.32
CA VAL A 3 14.93 29.79 -3.05
C VAL A 3 14.15 30.07 -4.34
N LYS A 4 14.69 30.90 -5.24
CA LYS A 4 14.10 31.15 -6.56
C LYS A 4 13.95 29.88 -7.40
N GLN A 5 15.00 29.07 -7.51
CA GLN A 5 14.96 27.81 -8.25
C GLN A 5 13.93 26.84 -7.67
N ILE A 6 13.76 26.84 -6.34
CA ILE A 6 12.75 26.03 -5.68
C ILE A 6 11.34 26.53 -5.99
N ALA A 7 11.11 27.85 -5.93
CA ALA A 7 9.83 28.45 -6.30
C ALA A 7 9.45 28.11 -7.75
N GLU A 8 10.40 28.20 -8.69
CA GLU A 8 10.21 27.80 -10.08
C GLU A 8 9.89 26.30 -10.22
N LEU A 9 10.63 25.42 -9.52
CA LEU A 9 10.41 23.97 -9.51
C LEU A 9 8.99 23.58 -9.09
N VAL A 10 8.44 24.28 -8.10
CA VAL A 10 7.11 23.98 -7.55
C VAL A 10 5.99 24.81 -8.18
N GLY A 11 6.31 25.76 -9.06
CA GLY A 11 5.35 26.72 -9.61
C GLY A 11 4.79 27.69 -8.56
N GLY A 12 5.58 27.99 -7.53
CA GLY A 12 5.20 28.84 -6.41
C GLY A 12 5.61 30.31 -6.56
N LYS A 13 4.99 31.18 -5.76
CA LYS A 13 5.29 32.62 -5.71
C LYS A 13 6.01 32.98 -4.42
N LEU A 14 7.04 33.81 -4.51
CA LEU A 14 7.74 34.36 -3.34
C LEU A 14 7.01 35.59 -2.82
N ASP A 15 6.89 35.70 -1.49
CA ASP A 15 6.38 36.91 -0.85
C ASP A 15 7.41 38.04 -0.82
N ASP A 16 8.70 37.68 -0.80
CA ASP A 16 9.82 38.61 -0.77
C ASP A 16 10.94 38.14 -1.71
N ASP A 17 11.11 38.87 -2.81
CA ASP A 17 12.14 38.60 -3.81
C ASP A 17 13.56 38.98 -3.35
N THR A 18 13.71 39.76 -2.27
CA THR A 18 15.03 40.19 -1.77
C THR A 18 15.85 39.02 -1.22
N LEU A 19 15.17 37.96 -0.74
CA LEU A 19 15.77 36.75 -0.21
C LEU A 19 15.75 35.58 -1.22
N SER A 20 15.37 35.83 -2.47
CA SER A 20 15.27 34.82 -3.54
C SER A 20 16.61 34.12 -3.85
N GLY A 21 17.73 34.77 -3.54
CA GLY A 21 19.09 34.23 -3.69
C GLY A 21 19.57 33.34 -2.53
N ALA A 22 18.80 33.21 -1.44
CA ALA A 22 19.17 32.38 -0.31
C ALA A 22 19.35 30.91 -0.74
N ILE A 23 20.37 30.25 -0.19
CA ILE A 23 20.71 28.87 -0.53
C ILE A 23 19.99 27.92 0.41
N ILE A 24 19.28 26.97 -0.20
CA ILE A 24 18.72 25.80 0.47
C ILE A 24 19.60 24.59 0.16
N ASN A 25 20.03 23.89 1.20
CA ASN A 25 20.91 22.72 1.15
C ASN A 25 20.28 21.44 1.72
N GLY A 26 19.08 21.53 2.31
CA GLY A 26 18.35 20.38 2.85
C GLY A 26 16.85 20.61 3.00
N VAL A 27 16.15 19.53 3.34
CA VAL A 27 14.70 19.50 3.62
C VAL A 27 14.48 18.96 5.04
N SER A 28 13.55 19.53 5.80
CA SER A 28 13.30 19.10 7.17
C SER A 28 11.84 19.33 7.60
N LYS A 29 11.44 18.74 8.73
CA LYS A 29 10.12 18.94 9.33
C LYS A 29 10.03 20.33 9.96
N ILE A 30 8.83 20.90 10.05
CA ILE A 30 8.64 22.29 10.48
C ILE A 30 9.13 22.53 11.91
N GLU A 31 9.14 21.49 12.75
CA GLU A 31 9.63 21.53 14.13
C GLU A 31 11.15 21.62 14.25
N ASP A 32 11.88 21.00 13.31
CA ASP A 32 13.33 20.80 13.39
C ASP A 32 14.10 21.69 12.40
N ALA A 33 13.44 22.17 11.36
CA ALA A 33 14.07 22.88 10.25
C ALA A 33 14.91 24.07 10.72
N GLY A 34 16.18 24.04 10.34
CA GLY A 34 17.16 25.07 10.65
C GLY A 34 17.54 25.96 9.47
N PRO A 35 18.51 26.86 9.67
CA PRO A 35 19.06 27.68 8.60
C PRO A 35 19.63 26.83 7.46
N GLY A 36 19.31 27.19 6.22
CA GLY A 36 19.66 26.44 5.01
C GLY A 36 18.64 25.36 4.62
N GLU A 37 17.66 25.06 5.47
CA GLU A 37 16.66 24.04 5.20
C GLU A 37 15.32 24.64 4.78
N ILE A 38 14.59 23.88 3.97
CA ILE A 38 13.20 24.17 3.60
C ILE A 38 12.24 23.18 4.24
N THR A 39 11.07 23.68 4.64
CA THR A 39 9.97 22.88 5.15
C THR A 39 8.65 23.29 4.49
N PHE A 40 7.52 22.73 4.96
CA PHE A 40 6.20 23.08 4.43
C PHE A 40 5.15 23.10 5.54
N LEU A 41 4.08 23.86 5.32
CA LEU A 41 2.85 23.80 6.11
C LEU A 41 1.68 23.41 5.20
N ALA A 42 1.20 22.17 5.31
CA ALA A 42 -0.08 21.77 4.70
C ALA A 42 -1.22 21.67 5.73
N ASN A 43 -0.91 21.29 6.98
CA ASN A 43 -1.91 21.04 8.01
C ASN A 43 -1.96 22.20 9.01
N GLN A 44 -3.11 22.86 9.13
CA GLN A 44 -3.33 24.00 10.02
C GLN A 44 -2.96 23.73 11.49
N LYS A 45 -3.00 22.47 11.97
CA LYS A 45 -2.57 22.10 13.32
C LYS A 45 -1.11 22.47 13.62
N TYR A 46 -0.28 22.61 12.59
CA TYR A 46 1.14 22.96 12.69
C TYR A 46 1.40 24.45 12.44
N ALA A 47 0.37 25.28 12.20
CA ALA A 47 0.54 26.70 11.94
C ALA A 47 1.24 27.44 13.10
N ARG A 48 1.06 26.96 14.33
CA ARG A 48 1.75 27.46 15.54
C ARG A 48 3.28 27.40 15.46
N PHE A 49 3.85 26.58 14.57
CA PHE A 49 5.29 26.46 14.39
C PHE A 49 5.86 27.48 13.41
N ILE A 50 5.04 28.15 12.58
CA ILE A 50 5.54 29.06 11.52
C ILE A 50 6.32 30.25 12.09
N GLU A 51 5.82 30.86 13.17
CA GLU A 51 6.45 32.05 13.76
C GLU A 51 7.77 31.70 14.44
N ALA A 52 7.88 30.49 14.98
CA ALA A 52 9.09 29.99 15.67
C ALA A 52 10.02 29.19 14.74
N ALA A 53 9.63 28.96 13.48
CA ALA A 53 10.41 28.16 12.54
C ALA A 53 11.73 28.86 12.22
N ARG A 54 12.83 28.09 12.28
CA ARG A 54 14.18 28.57 11.94
C ARG A 54 14.60 28.19 10.51
N ALA A 55 13.66 27.63 9.74
CA ALA A 55 13.84 27.29 8.35
C ALA A 55 14.22 28.54 7.54
N SER A 56 15.00 28.36 6.47
CA SER A 56 15.29 29.46 5.54
C SER A 56 14.13 29.71 4.57
N ALA A 57 13.33 28.69 4.26
CA ALA A 57 12.13 28.83 3.46
C ALA A 57 11.01 27.89 3.93
N ILE A 58 9.76 28.29 3.71
CA ILE A 58 8.57 27.51 4.04
C ILE A 58 7.60 27.53 2.86
N LEU A 59 7.20 26.36 2.39
CA LEU A 59 6.10 26.20 1.44
C LEU A 59 4.75 26.34 2.17
N ILE A 60 3.91 27.27 1.74
CA ILE A 60 2.61 27.54 2.38
C ILE A 60 1.45 27.60 1.36
N PRO A 61 0.20 27.38 1.78
CA PRO A 61 -0.95 27.55 0.89
C PRO A 61 -1.08 29.02 0.46
N GLU A 62 -1.49 29.26 -0.79
CA GLU A 62 -1.65 30.62 -1.32
C GLU A 62 -2.54 31.51 -0.44
N ALA A 63 -3.63 30.95 0.09
CA ALA A 63 -4.63 31.66 0.89
C ALA A 63 -4.21 31.93 2.35
N LEU A 64 -3.06 31.39 2.80
CA LEU A 64 -2.67 31.50 4.21
C LEU A 64 -1.92 32.80 4.48
N THR A 65 -2.48 33.68 5.32
CA THR A 65 -1.81 34.90 5.77
C THR A 65 -1.11 34.66 7.10
N VAL A 66 0.22 34.70 7.09
CA VAL A 66 1.07 34.47 8.26
C VAL A 66 2.33 35.35 8.15
N SER A 67 2.91 35.70 9.29
CA SER A 67 4.23 36.33 9.35
C SER A 67 5.25 35.27 9.77
N SER A 68 6.41 35.25 9.11
CA SER A 68 7.50 34.34 9.44
C SER A 68 8.83 35.04 9.18
N PRO A 69 9.88 34.75 9.98
CA PRO A 69 11.24 35.16 9.63
C PRO A 69 11.81 34.40 8.42
N ALA A 70 11.19 33.30 8.01
CA ALA A 70 11.57 32.51 6.85
C ALA A 70 10.98 33.06 5.54
N VAL A 71 11.61 32.75 4.40
CA VAL A 71 11.02 33.10 3.10
C VAL A 71 9.79 32.23 2.82
N LEU A 72 8.66 32.87 2.57
CA LEU A 72 7.43 32.16 2.25
C LEU A 72 7.31 31.92 0.74
N ILE A 73 7.10 30.66 0.38
CA ILE A 73 6.84 30.23 -1.00
C ILE A 73 5.39 29.76 -1.06
N ARG A 74 4.53 30.55 -1.71
CA ARG A 74 3.10 30.27 -1.86
C ARG A 74 2.84 29.31 -2.99
N VAL A 75 2.12 28.23 -2.70
CA VAL A 75 1.79 27.16 -3.64
C VAL A 75 0.35 26.68 -3.45
N ALA A 76 -0.26 26.15 -4.50
CA ALA A 76 -1.62 25.61 -4.44
C ALA A 76 -1.73 24.39 -3.51
N ASP A 77 -0.73 23.51 -3.52
CA ASP A 77 -0.64 22.33 -2.66
C ASP A 77 0.77 22.21 -2.05
N PRO A 78 0.97 22.65 -0.79
CA PRO A 78 2.25 22.55 -0.11
C PRO A 78 2.80 21.14 0.05
N TYR A 79 1.93 20.13 0.17
CA TYR A 79 2.36 18.75 0.34
C TYR A 79 2.98 18.23 -0.95
N HIS A 80 2.28 18.39 -2.07
CA HIS A 80 2.80 18.01 -3.39
C HIS A 80 4.04 18.83 -3.77
N ALA A 81 4.05 20.14 -3.51
CA ALA A 81 5.23 20.98 -3.73
C ALA A 81 6.44 20.46 -2.93
N PHE A 82 6.25 20.11 -1.66
CA PHE A 82 7.32 19.57 -0.83
C PHE A 82 7.86 18.23 -1.37
N LEU A 83 7.00 17.33 -1.87
CA LEU A 83 7.46 16.07 -2.49
C LEU A 83 8.38 16.33 -3.70
N LYS A 84 8.11 17.33 -4.53
CA LYS A 84 8.99 17.72 -5.65
C LYS A 84 10.35 18.21 -5.15
N VAL A 85 10.36 19.01 -4.07
CA VAL A 85 11.60 19.52 -3.46
C VAL A 85 12.41 18.38 -2.87
N VAL A 86 11.78 17.47 -2.12
CA VAL A 86 12.44 16.27 -1.59
C VAL A 86 13.08 15.47 -2.72
N GLY A 87 12.37 15.24 -3.83
CA GLY A 87 12.91 14.54 -5.00
C GLY A 87 14.12 15.25 -5.66
N ALA A 88 14.19 16.58 -5.61
CA ALA A 88 15.32 17.33 -6.13
C ALA A 88 16.56 17.25 -5.23
N PHE A 89 16.40 17.25 -3.90
CA PHE A 89 17.50 17.11 -2.94
C PHE A 89 17.95 15.67 -2.73
N HIS A 90 17.02 14.73 -2.92
CA HIS A 90 17.24 13.30 -2.77
C HIS A 90 16.82 12.59 -4.05
N PRO A 91 17.53 12.80 -5.17
CA PRO A 91 17.24 12.07 -6.39
C PRO A 91 17.36 10.56 -6.13
N PRO A 92 16.57 9.73 -6.82
CA PRO A 92 16.67 8.28 -6.70
C PRO A 92 18.13 7.86 -6.87
N ARG A 93 18.71 7.24 -5.84
CA ARG A 93 20.09 6.74 -5.93
C ARG A 93 20.08 5.54 -6.85
N SER A 94 20.98 5.52 -7.83
CA SER A 94 21.30 4.28 -8.54
C SER A 94 21.83 3.28 -7.51
N LEU A 95 21.10 2.18 -7.30
CA LEU A 95 21.43 1.20 -6.27
C LEU A 95 22.59 0.30 -6.71
N ILE A 96 22.69 0.04 -8.02
CA ILE A 96 23.78 -0.66 -8.69
C ILE A 96 23.91 -0.11 -10.12
N ASP A 97 25.13 -0.06 -10.64
CA ASP A 97 25.39 0.39 -12.01
C ASP A 97 24.80 -0.59 -13.05
N PRO A 98 24.42 -0.11 -14.25
CA PRO A 98 24.02 -0.97 -15.35
C PRO A 98 25.06 -2.03 -15.70
N GLY A 99 24.59 -3.24 -15.97
CA GLY A 99 25.44 -4.39 -16.25
C GLY A 99 25.01 -5.63 -15.48
N ILE A 100 25.71 -6.73 -15.73
CA ILE A 100 25.45 -8.02 -15.09
C ILE A 100 26.62 -8.32 -14.16
N HIS A 101 26.34 -8.51 -12.87
CA HIS A 101 27.35 -8.91 -11.90
C HIS A 101 27.96 -10.27 -12.28
N GLU A 102 29.26 -10.46 -12.08
CA GLU A 102 30.00 -11.67 -12.48
C GLU A 102 29.47 -12.97 -11.84
N THR A 103 28.78 -12.87 -10.71
CA THR A 103 28.19 -14.00 -9.98
C THR A 103 26.73 -14.26 -10.30
N ALA A 104 26.12 -13.47 -11.19
CA ALA A 104 24.76 -13.71 -11.65
C ALA A 104 24.71 -14.89 -12.62
N VAL A 105 23.65 -15.68 -12.56
CA VAL A 105 23.39 -16.82 -13.44
C VAL A 105 22.19 -16.50 -14.31
N ILE A 106 22.34 -16.59 -15.63
CA ILE A 106 21.28 -16.29 -16.60
C ILE A 106 21.03 -17.51 -17.47
N GLY A 107 19.78 -17.97 -17.48
CA GLY A 107 19.34 -19.12 -18.25
C GLY A 107 19.33 -18.89 -19.76
N GLU A 108 19.41 -19.98 -20.50
CA GLU A 108 19.36 -19.98 -21.96
C GLU A 108 18.09 -19.33 -22.50
N GLY A 109 18.21 -18.58 -23.59
CA GLY A 109 17.09 -17.92 -24.26
C GLY A 109 16.60 -16.64 -23.58
N THR A 110 17.13 -16.29 -22.42
CA THR A 110 16.77 -15.06 -21.70
C THR A 110 17.29 -13.80 -22.37
N ARG A 111 16.44 -12.77 -22.45
CA ARG A 111 16.71 -11.50 -23.12
C ARG A 111 16.65 -10.35 -22.12
N LEU A 112 17.72 -9.55 -22.09
CA LEU A 112 17.79 -8.33 -21.27
C LEU A 112 17.78 -7.10 -22.17
N GLY A 113 17.02 -6.09 -21.77
CA GLY A 113 16.98 -4.79 -22.42
C GLY A 113 18.22 -3.94 -22.15
N GLU A 114 18.27 -2.76 -22.76
CA GLU A 114 19.32 -1.77 -22.53
C GLU A 114 19.36 -1.32 -21.06
N SER A 115 20.56 -1.06 -20.54
CA SER A 115 20.77 -0.51 -19.20
C SER A 115 20.09 -1.29 -18.07
N VAL A 116 19.91 -2.61 -18.23
CA VAL A 116 19.49 -3.51 -17.15
C VAL A 116 20.65 -3.67 -16.16
N SER A 117 20.33 -3.62 -14.86
CA SER A 117 21.29 -3.87 -13.79
C SER A 117 20.93 -5.17 -13.07
N VAL A 118 21.85 -6.14 -13.04
CA VAL A 118 21.68 -7.44 -12.37
C VAL A 118 22.72 -7.58 -11.27
N GLY A 119 22.26 -7.62 -10.02
CA GLY A 119 23.09 -7.68 -8.83
C GLY A 119 23.75 -9.04 -8.58
N ALA A 120 24.61 -9.09 -7.56
CA ALA A 120 25.34 -10.29 -7.19
C ALA A 120 24.41 -11.46 -6.83
N HIS A 121 24.75 -12.67 -7.29
CA HIS A 121 24.03 -13.90 -6.98
C HIS A 121 22.55 -13.89 -7.38
N VAL A 122 22.16 -13.03 -8.33
CA VAL A 122 20.84 -13.13 -8.97
C VAL A 122 20.83 -14.37 -9.86
N VAL A 123 19.73 -15.11 -9.84
CA VAL A 123 19.49 -16.23 -10.74
C VAL A 123 18.27 -15.90 -11.60
N ILE A 124 18.44 -15.87 -12.91
CA ILE A 124 17.37 -15.71 -13.88
C ILE A 124 17.23 -17.01 -14.67
N GLY A 125 16.02 -17.56 -14.72
CA GLY A 125 15.67 -18.78 -15.44
C GLY A 125 15.81 -18.66 -16.95
N LYS A 126 15.28 -19.66 -17.65
CA LYS A 126 15.29 -19.76 -19.12
C LYS A 126 14.17 -18.93 -19.74
N SER A 127 14.40 -18.49 -20.97
CA SER A 127 13.38 -17.80 -21.80
C SER A 127 12.74 -16.58 -21.14
N CYS A 128 13.42 -15.95 -20.18
CA CYS A 128 12.90 -14.76 -19.51
C CYS A 128 13.07 -13.50 -20.37
N VAL A 129 12.26 -12.49 -20.10
CA VAL A 129 12.40 -11.16 -20.70
C VAL A 129 12.51 -10.13 -19.58
N VAL A 130 13.54 -9.30 -19.62
CA VAL A 130 13.73 -8.18 -18.69
C VAL A 130 13.85 -6.89 -19.49
N GLY A 131 12.91 -5.96 -19.30
CA GLY A 131 12.83 -4.72 -20.04
C GLY A 131 13.94 -3.72 -19.70
N LYS A 132 14.09 -2.71 -20.56
CA LYS A 132 15.07 -1.62 -20.44
C LYS A 132 15.03 -0.95 -19.06
N GLY A 133 16.19 -0.60 -18.52
CA GLY A 133 16.32 0.18 -17.28
C GLY A 133 15.92 -0.56 -16.00
N THR A 134 15.49 -1.82 -16.10
CA THR A 134 15.10 -2.62 -14.95
C THR A 134 16.32 -3.01 -14.10
N THR A 135 16.18 -2.85 -12.79
CA THR A 135 17.20 -3.17 -11.79
C THR A 135 16.74 -4.35 -10.94
N ILE A 136 17.57 -5.40 -10.86
CA ILE A 136 17.34 -6.59 -10.05
C ILE A 136 18.48 -6.69 -9.02
N LEU A 137 18.14 -6.52 -7.74
CA LEU A 137 19.10 -6.48 -6.65
C LEU A 137 19.55 -7.88 -6.18
N PRO A 138 20.63 -7.97 -5.39
CA PRO A 138 21.31 -9.22 -5.09
C PRO A 138 20.45 -10.35 -4.50
N GLY A 139 20.77 -11.59 -4.86
CA GLY A 139 20.15 -12.80 -4.31
C GLY A 139 18.70 -13.06 -4.74
N THR A 140 18.16 -12.26 -5.66
CA THR A 140 16.82 -12.46 -6.23
C THR A 140 16.80 -13.65 -7.20
N VAL A 141 15.73 -14.43 -7.16
CA VAL A 141 15.51 -15.59 -8.04
C VAL A 141 14.31 -15.31 -8.93
N ILE A 142 14.52 -15.44 -10.24
CA ILE A 142 13.51 -15.31 -11.27
C ILE A 142 13.40 -16.67 -11.98
N GLY A 143 12.22 -17.29 -11.93
CA GLY A 143 11.91 -18.57 -12.54
C GLY A 143 11.83 -18.50 -14.07
N ASP A 144 11.65 -19.67 -14.70
CA ASP A 144 11.59 -19.79 -16.15
C ASP A 144 10.38 -19.04 -16.73
N ASP A 145 10.53 -18.56 -17.97
CA ASP A 145 9.50 -17.88 -18.75
C ASP A 145 8.91 -16.64 -18.06
N VAL A 146 9.60 -16.00 -17.12
CA VAL A 146 9.15 -14.76 -16.48
C VAL A 146 9.38 -13.56 -17.40
N GLU A 147 8.40 -12.66 -17.48
CA GLU A 147 8.52 -11.39 -18.21
C GLU A 147 8.42 -10.22 -17.24
N ILE A 148 9.39 -9.30 -17.30
CA ILE A 148 9.46 -8.07 -16.52
C ILE A 148 9.58 -6.89 -17.48
N GLY A 149 8.73 -5.88 -17.33
CA GLY A 149 8.72 -4.68 -18.16
C GLY A 149 9.90 -3.75 -17.92
N THR A 150 9.75 -2.49 -18.35
CA THR A 150 10.80 -1.48 -18.26
C THR A 150 10.81 -0.77 -16.92
N ASP A 151 11.98 -0.24 -16.54
CA ASP A 151 12.18 0.65 -15.41
C ASP A 151 11.64 0.09 -14.08
N CYS A 152 11.66 -1.24 -13.93
CA CYS A 152 11.26 -1.90 -12.69
C CYS A 152 12.41 -1.93 -11.68
N LEU A 153 12.07 -1.96 -10.40
CA LEU A 153 13.02 -2.15 -9.32
C LEU A 153 12.64 -3.36 -8.48
N ILE A 154 13.38 -4.44 -8.63
CA ILE A 154 13.22 -5.66 -7.85
C ILE A 154 14.29 -5.69 -6.79
N HIS A 155 13.90 -5.51 -5.54
CA HIS A 155 14.81 -5.50 -4.39
C HIS A 155 15.42 -6.88 -4.11
N ALA A 156 16.30 -6.93 -3.11
CA ALA A 156 17.12 -8.10 -2.86
C ALA A 156 16.28 -9.27 -2.33
N LYS A 157 16.72 -10.49 -2.64
CA LYS A 157 16.15 -11.73 -2.13
C LYS A 157 14.66 -11.91 -2.43
N CYS A 158 14.16 -11.31 -3.52
CA CYS A 158 12.81 -11.58 -4.02
C CYS A 158 12.78 -12.93 -4.76
N SER A 159 11.59 -13.52 -4.85
CA SER A 159 11.36 -14.73 -5.66
C SER A 159 10.19 -14.50 -6.60
N LEU A 160 10.45 -14.45 -7.91
CA LEU A 160 9.42 -14.44 -8.95
C LEU A 160 9.37 -15.83 -9.57
N ARG A 161 8.29 -16.56 -9.34
CA ARG A 161 8.08 -17.91 -9.84
C ARG A 161 7.76 -17.90 -11.34
N GLU A 162 7.92 -19.06 -11.95
CA GLU A 162 7.76 -19.30 -13.38
C GLU A 162 6.50 -18.68 -13.98
N GLN A 163 6.60 -18.19 -15.21
CA GLN A 163 5.50 -17.59 -15.98
C GLN A 163 4.85 -16.33 -15.37
N THR A 164 5.40 -15.77 -14.29
CA THR A 164 4.97 -14.47 -13.77
C THR A 164 5.14 -13.39 -14.84
N ARG A 165 4.17 -12.47 -14.92
CA ARG A 165 4.18 -11.31 -15.83
C ARG A 165 4.17 -10.03 -15.01
N VAL A 166 5.18 -9.19 -15.19
CA VAL A 166 5.34 -7.91 -14.49
C VAL A 166 5.38 -6.79 -15.53
N GLY A 167 4.53 -5.78 -15.37
CA GLY A 167 4.46 -4.59 -16.22
C GLY A 167 5.66 -3.66 -16.02
N ASN A 168 5.45 -2.37 -16.27
CA ASN A 168 6.50 -1.35 -16.24
C ASN A 168 6.47 -0.55 -14.94
N ARG A 169 7.63 0.00 -14.52
CA ARG A 169 7.76 0.86 -13.33
C ARG A 169 7.24 0.20 -12.05
N VAL A 170 7.34 -1.13 -11.98
CA VAL A 170 6.94 -1.92 -10.80
C VAL A 170 8.08 -1.92 -9.79
N VAL A 171 7.73 -1.73 -8.52
CA VAL A 171 8.67 -1.83 -7.39
C VAL A 171 8.28 -3.03 -6.53
N ILE A 172 9.21 -3.94 -6.30
CA ILE A 172 9.02 -5.11 -5.43
C ILE A 172 10.09 -5.07 -4.36
N GLN A 173 9.69 -4.88 -3.10
CA GLN A 173 10.57 -4.74 -1.94
C GLN A 173 11.10 -6.09 -1.45
N ASP A 174 12.15 -6.02 -0.63
CA ASP A 174 12.96 -7.16 -0.19
C ASP A 174 12.14 -8.36 0.31
N GLY A 175 12.53 -9.57 -0.12
CA GLY A 175 11.95 -10.83 0.38
C GLY A 175 10.55 -11.15 -0.13
N ALA A 176 9.94 -10.34 -1.00
CA ALA A 176 8.63 -10.64 -1.56
C ALA A 176 8.66 -11.91 -2.44
N VAL A 177 7.57 -12.69 -2.39
CA VAL A 177 7.40 -13.93 -3.16
C VAL A 177 6.19 -13.81 -4.07
N ILE A 178 6.41 -13.88 -5.38
CA ILE A 178 5.40 -13.73 -6.41
C ILE A 178 5.27 -15.04 -7.18
N GLY A 179 4.03 -15.53 -7.30
CA GLY A 179 3.70 -16.74 -8.03
C GLY A 179 3.95 -18.04 -7.26
N GLY A 180 4.04 -17.99 -5.94
CA GLY A 180 4.06 -19.21 -5.11
C GLY A 180 2.78 -20.03 -5.26
N ASP A 181 2.84 -21.33 -4.97
CA ASP A 181 1.63 -22.16 -4.98
C ASP A 181 0.70 -21.76 -3.84
N GLY A 182 -0.53 -21.38 -4.18
CA GLY A 182 -1.56 -21.10 -3.17
C GLY A 182 -1.99 -22.31 -2.35
N PHE A 183 -2.82 -22.02 -1.33
CA PHE A 183 -3.41 -22.99 -0.40
C PHE A 183 -4.55 -23.81 -1.04
N GLY A 184 -4.22 -24.64 -2.04
CA GLY A 184 -5.17 -25.56 -2.68
C GLY A 184 -4.99 -27.00 -2.16
N PHE A 185 -5.91 -27.46 -1.32
CA PHE A 185 -5.92 -28.84 -0.81
C PHE A 185 -7.33 -29.41 -0.79
N ALA A 186 -7.51 -30.65 -1.23
CA ALA A 186 -8.78 -31.38 -1.18
C ALA A 186 -8.71 -32.50 -0.13
N PRO A 187 -9.68 -32.61 0.80
CA PRO A 187 -9.73 -33.71 1.75
C PRO A 187 -10.28 -34.98 1.08
N VAL A 188 -9.53 -36.08 1.14
CA VAL A 188 -9.96 -37.42 0.73
C VAL A 188 -9.60 -38.37 1.88
N ASP A 189 -10.60 -39.04 2.45
CA ASP A 189 -10.42 -39.99 3.57
C ASP A 189 -9.63 -39.42 4.76
N GLY A 190 -9.83 -38.13 5.07
CA GLY A 190 -9.14 -37.44 6.18
C GLY A 190 -7.71 -36.98 5.86
N VAL A 191 -7.22 -37.18 4.64
CA VAL A 191 -5.91 -36.72 4.16
C VAL A 191 -6.09 -35.58 3.16
N TYR A 192 -5.26 -34.54 3.29
CA TYR A 192 -5.27 -33.40 2.37
C TYR A 192 -4.33 -33.64 1.18
N HIS A 193 -4.89 -33.68 -0.02
CA HIS A 193 -4.14 -33.82 -1.26
C HIS A 193 -3.91 -32.45 -1.91
N LYS A 194 -2.67 -32.18 -2.32
CA LYS A 194 -2.31 -30.92 -3.01
C LYS A 194 -3.05 -30.81 -4.33
N ILE A 195 -3.71 -29.68 -4.55
CA ILE A 195 -4.29 -29.30 -5.84
C ILE A 195 -3.21 -28.53 -6.61
N PRO A 196 -2.76 -29.04 -7.78
CA PRO A 196 -1.79 -28.32 -8.62
C PRO A 196 -2.27 -26.91 -8.95
N GLN A 197 -1.39 -25.92 -8.77
CA GLN A 197 -1.64 -24.53 -9.11
C GLN A 197 -0.95 -24.24 -10.44
N VAL A 198 -1.71 -24.14 -11.53
CA VAL A 198 -1.16 -24.05 -12.90
C VAL A 198 -1.41 -22.69 -13.55
N GLY A 199 -2.13 -21.78 -12.89
CA GLY A 199 -2.30 -20.40 -13.34
C GLY A 199 -1.04 -19.57 -13.16
N ILE A 200 -1.12 -18.26 -13.40
CA ILE A 200 0.04 -17.35 -13.28
C ILE A 200 -0.26 -16.18 -12.33
N VAL A 201 0.72 -15.31 -12.15
CA VAL A 201 0.52 -13.97 -11.56
C VAL A 201 0.77 -12.92 -12.62
N VAL A 202 -0.12 -11.93 -12.70
CA VAL A 202 0.02 -10.75 -13.54
C VAL A 202 0.04 -9.51 -12.67
N ILE A 203 1.12 -8.75 -12.75
CA ILE A 203 1.30 -7.45 -12.08
C ILE A 203 1.36 -6.40 -13.20
N GLU A 204 0.48 -5.42 -13.15
CA GLU A 204 0.43 -4.33 -14.14
C GLU A 204 1.36 -3.16 -13.74
N ASP A 205 1.39 -2.13 -14.59
CA ASP A 205 2.26 -0.98 -14.46
C ASP A 205 2.11 -0.21 -13.12
N ASP A 206 3.17 0.45 -12.68
CA ASP A 206 3.17 1.38 -11.53
C ASP A 206 2.74 0.75 -10.19
N VAL A 207 2.74 -0.58 -10.10
CA VAL A 207 2.44 -1.32 -8.86
C VAL A 207 3.63 -1.27 -7.91
N GLU A 208 3.35 -1.18 -6.61
CA GLU A 208 4.37 -1.31 -5.57
C GLU A 208 3.97 -2.40 -4.57
N ILE A 209 4.92 -3.29 -4.28
CA ILE A 209 4.74 -4.45 -3.41
C ILE A 209 5.76 -4.38 -2.27
N GLY A 210 5.27 -4.32 -1.04
CA GLY A 210 6.07 -4.21 0.18
C GLY A 210 6.84 -5.48 0.53
N ALA A 211 7.74 -5.34 1.50
CA ALA A 211 8.69 -6.37 1.88
C ALA A 211 7.97 -7.59 2.46
N ASN A 212 8.46 -8.78 2.11
CA ASN A 212 7.89 -10.07 2.51
C ASN A 212 6.39 -10.22 2.19
N THR A 213 5.84 -9.46 1.24
CA THR A 213 4.50 -9.69 0.72
C THR A 213 4.51 -10.91 -0.19
N THR A 214 3.45 -11.70 -0.10
CA THR A 214 3.28 -12.96 -0.84
C THR A 214 2.06 -12.87 -1.74
N ILE A 215 2.24 -13.20 -3.02
CA ILE A 215 1.18 -13.21 -4.03
C ILE A 215 1.17 -14.57 -4.70
N ASP A 216 0.16 -15.38 -4.40
CA ASP A 216 0.08 -16.74 -4.91
C ASP A 216 -0.38 -16.74 -6.38
N ARG A 217 0.17 -17.67 -7.16
CA ARG A 217 -0.36 -17.97 -8.49
C ARG A 217 -1.77 -18.55 -8.38
N ALA A 218 -2.59 -18.30 -9.39
CA ALA A 218 -3.92 -18.87 -9.46
C ALA A 218 -3.90 -20.40 -9.61
N THR A 219 -4.98 -21.06 -9.18
CA THR A 219 -5.18 -22.48 -9.49
C THR A 219 -5.31 -22.68 -10.99
N LEU A 220 -6.17 -21.89 -11.61
CA LEU A 220 -6.37 -21.76 -13.05
C LEU A 220 -6.48 -20.29 -13.40
N GLY A 221 -6.01 -19.88 -14.58
CA GLY A 221 -6.04 -18.48 -15.01
C GLY A 221 -4.95 -17.66 -14.33
N GLU A 222 -5.33 -16.58 -13.65
CA GLU A 222 -4.38 -15.60 -13.11
C GLU A 222 -4.82 -15.04 -11.75
N THR A 223 -3.84 -14.73 -10.91
CA THR A 223 -3.96 -13.73 -9.84
C THR A 223 -3.48 -12.41 -10.41
N ARG A 224 -4.26 -11.33 -10.29
CA ARG A 224 -3.95 -10.05 -10.96
C ARG A 224 -3.87 -8.89 -9.97
N ILE A 225 -2.78 -8.13 -10.05
CA ILE A 225 -2.61 -6.85 -9.37
C ILE A 225 -2.61 -5.75 -10.43
N ARG A 226 -3.65 -4.91 -10.43
CA ARG A 226 -3.85 -3.90 -11.48
C ARG A 226 -3.05 -2.63 -11.26
N ARG A 227 -2.96 -1.85 -12.33
CA ARG A 227 -2.12 -0.67 -12.45
C ARG A 227 -2.24 0.27 -11.25
N GLY A 228 -1.09 0.72 -10.76
CA GLY A 228 -0.99 1.73 -9.69
C GLY A 228 -1.40 1.26 -8.29
N ALA A 229 -1.74 -0.03 -8.09
CA ALA A 229 -2.03 -0.56 -6.76
C ALA A 229 -0.78 -0.53 -5.85
N LYS A 230 -0.99 -0.27 -4.55
CA LYS A 230 0.09 -0.17 -3.55
C LYS A 230 -0.18 -1.14 -2.41
N LEU A 231 0.66 -2.16 -2.30
CA LEU A 231 0.60 -3.18 -1.27
C LEU A 231 1.76 -2.94 -0.32
N ASP A 232 1.47 -2.69 0.95
CA ASP A 232 2.45 -2.55 2.02
C ASP A 232 3.09 -3.92 2.38
N ASN A 233 3.86 -3.95 3.46
CA ASN A 233 4.66 -5.09 3.90
C ASN A 233 3.79 -6.23 4.48
N LEU A 234 4.30 -7.45 4.38
CA LEU A 234 3.73 -8.65 5.01
C LEU A 234 2.27 -8.94 4.62
N ILE A 235 1.86 -8.56 3.41
CA ILE A 235 0.52 -8.86 2.90
C ILE A 235 0.49 -10.29 2.34
N GLN A 236 -0.65 -10.96 2.47
CA GLN A 236 -0.97 -12.18 1.73
C GLN A 236 -2.05 -11.88 0.69
N VAL A 237 -1.75 -12.16 -0.57
CA VAL A 237 -2.74 -12.24 -1.66
C VAL A 237 -2.83 -13.69 -2.12
N ALA A 238 -3.90 -14.39 -1.76
CA ALA A 238 -4.09 -15.78 -2.14
C ALA A 238 -4.41 -15.96 -3.64
N HIS A 239 -4.46 -17.22 -4.07
CA HIS A 239 -4.71 -17.61 -5.46
C HIS A 239 -6.02 -17.02 -6.02
N ASN A 240 -6.03 -16.70 -7.32
CA ASN A 240 -7.19 -16.20 -8.06
C ASN A 240 -7.73 -14.84 -7.60
N CYS A 241 -7.01 -14.15 -6.70
CA CYS A 241 -7.40 -12.81 -6.29
C CYS A 241 -7.19 -11.79 -7.42
N THR A 242 -7.97 -10.72 -7.35
CA THR A 242 -7.78 -9.54 -8.18
C THR A 242 -7.74 -8.31 -7.30
N VAL A 243 -6.74 -7.44 -7.47
CA VAL A 243 -6.64 -6.12 -6.83
C VAL A 243 -6.80 -5.05 -7.90
N GLY A 244 -7.83 -4.22 -7.79
CA GLY A 244 -8.17 -3.18 -8.76
C GLY A 244 -7.20 -1.99 -8.78
N GLU A 245 -7.40 -1.10 -9.76
CA GLU A 245 -6.49 0.01 -10.04
C GLU A 245 -6.45 0.99 -8.88
N HIS A 246 -5.26 1.51 -8.57
CA HIS A 246 -5.06 2.53 -7.51
C HIS A 246 -5.61 2.14 -6.13
N THR A 247 -5.80 0.84 -5.87
CA THR A 247 -6.16 0.32 -4.56
C THR A 247 -4.93 0.28 -3.66
N VAL A 248 -5.11 0.66 -2.40
CA VAL A 248 -4.05 0.66 -1.39
C VAL A 248 -4.38 -0.31 -0.26
N ILE A 249 -3.41 -1.15 0.08
CA ILE A 249 -3.54 -2.18 1.10
C ILE A 249 -2.42 -1.99 2.11
N ALA A 250 -2.78 -1.69 3.35
CA ALA A 250 -1.82 -1.50 4.44
C ALA A 250 -1.31 -2.83 5.01
N ALA A 251 -0.22 -2.76 5.79
CA ALA A 251 0.56 -3.92 6.18
C ALA A 251 -0.27 -5.03 6.85
N GLN A 252 0.17 -6.27 6.63
CA GLN A 252 -0.40 -7.47 7.27
C GLN A 252 -1.86 -7.78 6.94
N ALA A 253 -2.45 -7.13 5.94
CA ALA A 253 -3.75 -7.53 5.43
C ALA A 253 -3.67 -8.87 4.68
N GLY A 254 -4.75 -9.65 4.71
CA GLY A 254 -4.82 -10.96 4.08
C GLY A 254 -6.06 -11.11 3.21
N LEU A 255 -5.88 -11.35 1.91
CA LEU A 255 -6.94 -11.68 0.96
C LEU A 255 -6.99 -13.20 0.76
N SER A 256 -8.10 -13.83 1.16
CA SER A 256 -8.33 -15.25 0.85
C SER A 256 -8.67 -15.48 -0.61
N GLY A 257 -8.51 -16.73 -1.07
CA GLY A 257 -8.57 -17.08 -2.49
C GLY A 257 -9.84 -16.60 -3.20
N SER A 258 -9.67 -16.24 -4.47
CA SER A 258 -10.74 -15.73 -5.35
C SER A 258 -11.43 -14.45 -4.88
N THR A 259 -10.80 -13.64 -4.03
CA THR A 259 -11.32 -12.34 -3.64
C THR A 259 -11.10 -11.30 -4.74
N LEU A 260 -12.16 -10.60 -5.14
CA LEU A 260 -12.16 -9.56 -6.16
C LEU A 260 -12.24 -8.19 -5.48
N VAL A 261 -11.13 -7.47 -5.44
CA VAL A 261 -11.06 -6.10 -4.93
C VAL A 261 -11.13 -5.12 -6.09
N GLY A 262 -12.06 -4.17 -6.01
CA GLY A 262 -12.27 -3.10 -6.97
C GLY A 262 -11.17 -2.04 -6.95
N SER A 263 -11.39 -0.96 -7.68
CA SER A 263 -10.44 0.15 -7.87
C SER A 263 -10.61 1.23 -6.82
N GLY A 264 -9.53 1.90 -6.43
CA GLY A 264 -9.53 2.98 -5.44
C GLY A 264 -9.96 2.54 -4.03
N VAL A 265 -9.88 1.24 -3.73
CA VAL A 265 -10.24 0.68 -2.42
C VAL A 265 -9.12 0.99 -1.42
N ARG A 266 -9.49 1.24 -0.16
CA ARG A 266 -8.54 1.44 0.94
C ARG A 266 -8.71 0.35 1.97
N ILE A 267 -7.71 -0.52 2.12
CA ILE A 267 -7.72 -1.62 3.08
C ILE A 267 -6.75 -1.30 4.23
N GLY A 268 -7.28 -1.20 5.44
CA GLY A 268 -6.50 -0.93 6.65
C GLY A 268 -5.63 -2.11 7.08
N GLY A 269 -4.61 -1.82 7.90
CA GLY A 269 -3.63 -2.81 8.31
C GLY A 269 -4.27 -3.95 9.09
N GLN A 270 -3.77 -5.17 8.90
CA GLN A 270 -4.29 -6.41 9.51
C GLN A 270 -5.77 -6.72 9.19
N ALA A 271 -6.37 -6.11 8.16
CA ALA A 271 -7.69 -6.53 7.71
C ALA A 271 -7.64 -7.92 7.07
N GLY A 272 -8.60 -8.79 7.41
CA GLY A 272 -8.69 -10.15 6.91
C GLY A 272 -9.98 -10.38 6.12
N PHE A 273 -9.88 -11.07 4.99
CA PHE A 273 -11.01 -11.34 4.10
C PHE A 273 -11.27 -12.85 4.00
N ALA A 274 -12.54 -13.26 4.07
CA ALA A 274 -12.96 -14.58 3.67
C ALA A 274 -12.75 -14.80 2.15
N GLY A 275 -12.77 -16.05 1.69
CA GLY A 275 -12.60 -16.36 0.27
C GLY A 275 -13.83 -15.98 -0.56
N HIS A 276 -13.64 -15.79 -1.87
CA HIS A 276 -14.72 -15.51 -2.82
C HIS A 276 -15.52 -14.23 -2.53
N MET A 277 -14.87 -13.22 -1.94
CA MET A 277 -15.51 -11.94 -1.63
C MET A 277 -15.42 -10.98 -2.81
N GLU A 278 -16.41 -10.10 -2.95
CA GLU A 278 -16.36 -8.95 -3.85
C GLU A 278 -16.30 -7.66 -3.03
N VAL A 279 -15.31 -6.81 -3.28
CA VAL A 279 -15.15 -5.51 -2.63
C VAL A 279 -15.28 -4.45 -3.71
N GLY A 280 -16.40 -3.73 -3.74
CA GLY A 280 -16.71 -2.76 -4.78
C GLY A 280 -15.77 -1.55 -4.79
N ASP A 281 -15.75 -0.85 -5.93
CA ASP A 281 -14.89 0.31 -6.16
C ASP A 281 -15.07 1.40 -5.09
N GLY A 282 -13.96 2.02 -4.68
CA GLY A 282 -13.94 3.11 -3.71
C GLY A 282 -14.33 2.71 -2.27
N ALA A 283 -14.55 1.43 -2.00
CA ALA A 283 -14.83 0.94 -0.65
C ALA A 283 -13.66 1.18 0.31
N ALA A 284 -13.95 1.15 1.61
CA ALA A 284 -12.94 1.27 2.65
C ALA A 284 -13.12 0.20 3.73
N VAL A 285 -12.02 -0.45 4.12
CA VAL A 285 -12.01 -1.47 5.17
C VAL A 285 -11.13 -0.97 6.29
N GLY A 286 -11.71 -0.84 7.49
CA GLY A 286 -10.98 -0.42 8.68
C GLY A 286 -9.85 -1.39 9.04
N ALA A 287 -8.83 -0.90 9.74
CA ALA A 287 -7.78 -1.75 10.28
C ALA A 287 -8.36 -2.87 11.17
N GLN A 288 -7.76 -4.05 11.13
CA GLN A 288 -8.17 -5.24 11.89
C GLN A 288 -9.61 -5.72 11.64
N ALA A 289 -10.28 -5.23 10.59
CA ALA A 289 -11.62 -5.70 10.25
C ALA A 289 -11.59 -7.13 9.68
N GLY A 290 -12.52 -7.97 10.14
CA GLY A 290 -12.81 -9.28 9.55
C GLY A 290 -13.96 -9.18 8.55
N VAL A 291 -13.65 -9.25 7.25
CA VAL A 291 -14.61 -9.16 6.15
C VAL A 291 -15.12 -10.55 5.79
N SER A 292 -16.34 -10.85 6.24
CA SER A 292 -17.02 -12.14 6.02
C SER A 292 -18.08 -12.12 4.92
N LYS A 293 -18.36 -10.94 4.35
CA LYS A 293 -19.35 -10.72 3.28
C LYS A 293 -18.82 -9.69 2.30
N SER A 294 -19.25 -9.79 1.04
CA SER A 294 -18.95 -8.80 0.00
C SER A 294 -19.35 -7.39 0.45
N VAL A 295 -18.53 -6.41 0.07
CA VAL A 295 -18.66 -5.01 0.45
C VAL A 295 -19.10 -4.22 -0.79
N PRO A 296 -20.25 -3.52 -0.77
CA PRO A 296 -20.69 -2.73 -1.91
C PRO A 296 -19.74 -1.55 -2.23
N PRO A 297 -19.77 -1.03 -3.46
CA PRO A 297 -18.97 0.14 -3.85
C PRO A 297 -19.19 1.35 -2.93
N GLY A 298 -18.10 2.07 -2.63
CA GLY A 298 -18.10 3.29 -1.80
C GLY A 298 -18.42 3.07 -0.31
N VAL A 299 -18.72 1.85 0.11
CA VAL A 299 -19.08 1.55 1.50
C VAL A 299 -17.83 1.42 2.36
N MET A 300 -17.87 2.02 3.56
CA MET A 300 -16.89 1.79 4.60
C MET A 300 -17.39 0.73 5.58
N VAL A 301 -16.61 -0.33 5.78
CA VAL A 301 -16.83 -1.35 6.81
C VAL A 301 -15.72 -1.31 7.85
N SER A 302 -16.05 -1.58 9.10
CA SER A 302 -15.07 -1.64 10.19
C SER A 302 -15.56 -2.52 11.34
N GLY A 303 -14.62 -2.95 12.16
CA GLY A 303 -14.75 -3.74 13.38
C GLY A 303 -13.41 -3.69 14.11
N TYR A 304 -13.37 -3.95 15.43
CA TYR A 304 -12.20 -3.78 16.31
C TYR A 304 -11.39 -2.48 16.09
N PRO A 305 -11.56 -1.47 16.97
CA PRO A 305 -10.34 -0.80 17.43
C PRO A 305 -10.19 -0.90 18.94
N ALA A 306 -8.95 -0.73 19.41
CA ALA A 306 -8.61 -0.70 20.83
C ALA A 306 -9.45 0.33 21.60
N ARG A 307 -9.90 -0.06 22.79
CA ARG A 307 -10.68 0.76 23.73
C ARG A 307 -10.06 0.68 25.12
N PRO A 308 -10.35 1.62 26.05
CA PRO A 308 -9.94 1.48 27.43
C PRO A 308 -10.32 0.11 27.99
N HIS A 309 -9.36 -0.63 28.54
CA HIS A 309 -9.49 -2.06 28.88
C HIS A 309 -10.75 -2.39 29.71
N ARG A 310 -11.06 -1.54 30.70
CA ARG A 310 -12.24 -1.73 31.56
C ARG A 310 -13.56 -1.56 30.83
N GLU A 311 -13.62 -0.71 29.81
CA GLU A 311 -14.82 -0.53 28.98
C GLU A 311 -15.02 -1.72 28.05
N GLU A 312 -13.93 -2.25 27.49
CA GLU A 312 -14.00 -3.42 26.61
C GLU A 312 -14.50 -4.65 27.35
N LEU A 313 -13.95 -4.95 28.54
CA LEU A 313 -14.43 -6.08 29.35
C LEU A 313 -15.93 -5.97 29.68
N LYS A 314 -16.43 -4.76 29.95
CA LYS A 314 -17.87 -4.55 30.19
C LYS A 314 -18.70 -4.84 28.96
N LYS A 315 -18.24 -4.44 27.77
CA LYS A 315 -18.92 -4.73 26.50
C LYS A 315 -18.91 -6.23 26.21
N GLU A 316 -17.78 -6.90 26.39
CA GLU A 316 -17.65 -8.35 26.18
C GLU A 316 -18.62 -9.13 27.09
N VAL A 317 -18.71 -8.78 28.37
CA VAL A 317 -19.69 -9.40 29.29
C VAL A 317 -21.13 -9.15 28.82
N ALA A 318 -21.44 -7.94 28.32
CA ALA A 318 -22.77 -7.64 27.81
C ALA A 318 -23.11 -8.42 26.53
N ILE A 319 -22.14 -8.60 25.62
CA ILE A 319 -22.29 -9.40 24.41
C ILE A 319 -22.51 -10.87 24.77
N GLN A 320 -21.75 -11.41 25.73
CA GLN A 320 -21.92 -12.79 26.21
C GLN A 320 -23.32 -13.04 26.79
N ARG A 321 -23.92 -12.03 27.43
CA ARG A 321 -25.28 -12.09 28.01
C ARG A 321 -26.41 -11.68 27.05
N LEU A 322 -26.07 -11.32 25.81
CA LEU A 322 -27.04 -10.86 24.84
C LEU A 322 -28.14 -11.89 24.53
N PRO A 323 -27.84 -13.21 24.44
CA PRO A 323 -28.88 -14.22 24.23
C PRO A 323 -29.95 -14.23 25.34
N GLU A 324 -29.54 -14.20 26.61
CA GLU A 324 -30.44 -14.17 27.76
C GLU A 324 -31.24 -12.87 27.82
N ALA A 325 -30.60 -11.74 27.49
CA ALA A 325 -31.27 -10.45 27.41
C ALA A 325 -32.36 -10.45 26.32
N LEU A 326 -32.10 -11.03 25.14
CA LEU A 326 -33.09 -11.15 24.07
C LEU A 326 -34.28 -12.04 24.48
N GLN A 327 -34.03 -13.13 25.21
CA GLN A 327 -35.10 -13.97 25.76
C GLN A 327 -35.95 -13.20 26.77
N LEU A 328 -35.33 -12.46 27.68
CA LEU A 328 -36.03 -11.63 28.66
C LEU A 328 -36.88 -10.57 27.97
N ILE A 329 -36.37 -9.90 26.93
CA ILE A 329 -37.14 -8.92 26.14
C ILE A 329 -38.38 -9.56 25.51
N GLN A 330 -38.26 -10.77 24.94
CA GLN A 330 -39.41 -11.48 24.38
C GLN A 330 -40.44 -11.88 25.45
N GLN A 331 -39.99 -12.32 26.62
CA GLN A 331 -40.87 -12.65 27.75
C GLN A 331 -41.61 -11.41 28.26
N LEU A 332 -40.89 -10.29 28.45
CA LEU A 332 -41.48 -9.02 28.87
C LEU A 332 -42.51 -8.52 27.85
N ARG A 333 -42.20 -8.63 26.55
CA ARG A 333 -43.14 -8.25 25.49
C ARG A 333 -44.44 -9.05 25.55
N ARG A 334 -44.37 -10.38 25.66
CA ARG A 334 -45.57 -11.23 25.81
C ARG A 334 -46.37 -10.84 27.04
N ARG A 335 -45.70 -10.56 28.15
CA ARG A 335 -46.39 -10.18 29.39
C ARG A 335 -47.10 -8.83 29.27
N ILE A 336 -46.53 -7.88 28.55
CA ILE A 336 -47.17 -6.59 28.27
C ILE A 336 -48.41 -6.79 27.39
N GLU A 337 -48.31 -7.59 26.32
CA GLU A 337 -49.44 -7.90 25.43
C GLU A 337 -50.61 -8.54 26.21
N GLU A 338 -50.33 -9.51 27.09
CA GLU A 338 -51.34 -10.12 27.98
C GLU A 338 -52.02 -9.10 28.91
N LEU A 339 -51.25 -8.18 29.48
CA LEU A 339 -51.78 -7.15 30.38
C LEU A 339 -52.65 -6.13 29.64
N GLU A 340 -52.26 -5.76 28.42
CA GLU A 340 -53.04 -4.85 27.58
C GLU A 340 -54.38 -5.46 27.15
N GLU A 341 -54.43 -6.75 26.80
CA GLU A 341 -55.70 -7.46 26.52
C GLU A 341 -56.61 -7.46 27.75
N GLN A 342 -56.08 -7.82 28.92
CA GLN A 342 -56.84 -7.82 30.17
C GLN A 342 -57.40 -6.44 30.56
N MET A 343 -56.74 -5.36 30.12
CA MET A 343 -57.21 -3.99 30.33
C MET A 343 -58.24 -3.54 29.30
N ARG A 344 -58.29 -4.13 28.10
CA ARG A 344 -59.31 -3.85 27.08
C ARG A 344 -60.62 -4.59 27.34
N ASP A 345 -60.54 -5.74 28.00
CA ASP A 345 -61.70 -6.56 28.35
C ASP A 345 -62.40 -6.11 29.67
N LYS A 346 -61.91 -5.03 30.29
CA LYS A 346 -62.51 -4.38 31.49
C LYS A 346 -63.19 -3.08 31.12
#